data_AF-X1AF30-F1
#
_entry.id   AF-X1AF30-F1
#
_cell.length_a   1.000
_cell.length_b   1.000
_cell.length_c   1.000
_cell.angle_alpha   90.00
_cell.angle_beta   90.00
_cell.angle_gamma   90.00
#
_symmetry.space_group_name_H-M   'P 1'
#
loop_
_entity.id
_entity.type
_entity.pdbx_description
1 polymer ?
#
loop_
_entity_poly.entity_id
_entity_poly.type
_entity_poly.pdbx_seq_one_letter_code
_entity_poly.pdbx_strand_id
1 'polypeptide(L)'
;MFDFNKIIDYFKSTSIPQNMLDRGQLVLNNFLKPMKTLFEQRNVPQKPWSEGQIEFLLQMLSNMDTDKDDKASRVGEREARIASSLHLKLQVDFV
;
A
#
# COMPACT_ATOMS: atom_id res chain seq x y z
N MET A 1 -7.29 -0.45 11.43
CA MET A 1 -6.34 0.10 10.44
C MET A 1 -4.94 -0.38 10.84
N PHE A 2 -4.21 -1.00 9.92
CA PHE A 2 -2.86 -1.50 10.20
C PHE A 2 -1.93 -0.30 10.47
N ASP A 3 -1.37 -0.20 11.68
CA ASP A 3 -0.49 0.89 12.06
C ASP A 3 0.96 0.53 11.73
N PHE A 4 1.45 1.04 10.60
CA PHE A 4 2.84 0.83 10.17
C PHE A 4 3.88 1.34 11.18
N ASN A 5 3.50 2.22 12.11
CA ASN A 5 4.40 2.69 13.18
C ASN A 5 4.62 1.63 14.28
N LYS A 6 3.75 0.62 14.35
CA LYS A 6 3.81 -0.47 15.35
C LYS A 6 4.13 -1.81 14.70
N ILE A 7 4.55 -1.83 13.44
CA ILE A 7 4.79 -3.09 12.73
C ILE A 7 5.88 -3.93 13.41
N ILE A 8 6.87 -3.29 14.02
CA ILE A 8 7.92 -3.98 14.79
C ILE A 8 7.38 -4.77 15.99
N ASP A 9 6.24 -4.38 16.56
CA ASP A 9 5.66 -5.06 17.72
C ASP A 9 5.27 -6.51 17.38
N TYR A 10 4.90 -6.77 16.13
CA TYR A 10 4.60 -8.12 15.64
C TYR A 10 5.84 -9.02 15.53
N PHE A 11 7.04 -8.43 15.49
CA PHE A 11 8.30 -9.15 15.35
C PHE A 11 9.09 -9.25 16.66
N LYS A 12 8.63 -8.61 17.75
CA LYS A 12 9.34 -8.63 19.05
C LYS A 12 9.48 -10.03 19.66
N SER A 13 8.60 -10.97 19.31
CA SER A 13 8.70 -12.36 19.78
C SER A 13 9.63 -13.24 18.91
N THR A 14 10.24 -12.68 17.87
CA THR A 14 11.14 -13.41 16.97
C THR A 14 12.59 -13.33 17.43
N SER A 15 13.46 -14.16 16.84
CA SER A 15 14.91 -14.16 17.11
C SER A 15 15.65 -12.98 16.46
N ILE A 16 14.94 -12.01 15.87
CA ILE A 16 15.55 -10.87 15.19
C ILE A 16 16.06 -9.87 16.25
N PRO A 17 17.33 -9.45 16.18
CA PRO A 17 17.88 -8.45 17.10
C PRO A 17 17.13 -7.11 17.06
N GLN A 18 16.94 -6.47 18.21
CA GLN A 18 16.18 -5.21 18.33
C GLN A 18 16.74 -4.09 17.43
N ASN A 19 18.07 -3.97 17.33
CA ASN A 19 18.71 -2.96 16.47
C ASN A 19 18.39 -3.14 14.97
N MET A 20 18.17 -4.38 14.52
CA MET A 20 17.74 -4.66 13.14
C MET A 20 16.28 -4.28 12.94
N LEU A 21 15.40 -4.56 13.92
CA LEU A 21 14.00 -4.15 13.89
C LEU A 21 13.88 -2.63 13.84
N ASP A 22 14.61 -1.91 14.69
CA ASP A 22 14.61 -0.44 14.73
C ASP A 22 15.09 0.15 13.40
N ARG A 23 16.14 -0.44 12.81
CA ARG A 23 16.64 -0.03 11.50
C ARG A 23 15.62 -0.30 10.39
N GLY A 24 14.93 -1.44 10.44
CA GLY A 24 13.84 -1.77 9.52
C GLY A 24 12.70 -0.75 9.58
N GLN A 25 12.25 -0.40 10.79
CA GLN A 25 11.23 0.63 11.00
C GLN A 25 11.67 2.00 10.44
N LEU A 26 12.93 2.38 10.67
CA LEU A 26 13.47 3.63 10.16
C LEU A 26 13.45 3.67 8.62
N VAL A 27 13.84 2.59 7.96
CA VAL A 27 13.83 2.49 6.48
C VAL A 27 12.39 2.53 5.96
N LEU A 28 11.47 1.79 6.59
CA LEU A 28 10.05 1.79 6.23
C LEU A 28 9.43 3.20 6.38
N ASN A 29 9.72 3.88 7.49
CA ASN A 29 9.23 5.24 7.73
C ASN A 29 9.73 6.21 6.65
N ASN A 30 10.99 6.08 6.23
CA ASN A 30 11.54 6.89 5.14
C ASN A 30 10.87 6.59 3.80
N PHE A 31 10.57 5.32 3.51
CA PHE A 31 9.85 4.91 2.31
C PHE A 31 8.42 5.48 2.28
N LEU A 32 7.72 5.47 3.43
CA LEU A 32 6.33 5.92 3.55
C LEU A 32 6.17 7.45 3.66
N LYS A 33 7.21 8.16 4.13
CA LYS A 33 7.15 9.61 4.39
C LYS A 33 6.66 10.44 3.19
N PRO A 34 7.11 10.22 1.94
CA PRO A 34 6.64 11.01 0.81
C PRO A 34 5.13 10.86 0.56
N MET A 35 4.58 9.66 0.73
CA MET A 35 3.13 9.42 0.60
C MET A 35 2.34 10.14 1.68
N LYS A 36 2.82 10.09 2.94
CA LYS A 36 2.22 10.87 4.03
C LYS A 36 2.19 12.36 3.69
N THR A 37 3.32 12.90 3.23
CA THR A 37 3.43 14.30 2.80
C THR A 37 2.49 14.63 1.64
N LEU A 38 2.35 13.74 0.65
CA LEU A 38 1.40 13.92 -0.47
C LEU A 38 -0.04 14.06 0.04
N PHE A 39 -0.48 13.19 0.95
CA PHE A 39 -1.85 13.25 1.48
C PHE A 39 -2.11 14.48 2.37
N GLU A 40 -1.11 14.89 3.16
CA GLU A 40 -1.19 16.06 4.03
C GLU A 40 -1.18 17.38 3.26
N GLN A 41 -0.28 17.50 2.27
CA GLN A 41 -0.03 18.76 1.57
C GLN A 41 -0.77 18.87 0.23
N ARG A 42 -1.17 17.75 -0.37
CA ARG A 42 -1.84 17.66 -1.69
C ARG A 42 -1.10 18.40 -2.81
N ASN A 43 0.23 18.47 -2.70
CA ASN A 43 1.11 19.14 -3.63
C ASN A 43 2.02 18.13 -4.33
N VAL A 44 2.42 18.48 -5.56
CA VAL A 44 3.40 17.70 -6.32
C VAL A 44 4.71 17.63 -5.53
N PRO A 45 5.30 16.43 -5.35
CA PRO A 45 6.54 16.30 -4.61
C PRO A 45 7.69 17.00 -5.33
N GLN A 46 8.50 17.76 -4.58
CA GLN A 46 9.66 18.48 -5.14
C GLN A 46 10.77 17.53 -5.62
N LYS A 47 10.86 16.35 -5.00
CA LYS A 47 11.79 15.29 -5.40
C LYS A 47 10.99 14.16 -6.04
N PRO A 48 11.47 13.58 -7.16
CA PRO A 48 10.82 12.44 -7.77
C PRO A 48 10.82 11.25 -6.80
N TRP A 49 9.78 10.43 -6.91
CA TRP A 49 9.68 9.18 -6.17
C TRP A 49 10.30 8.06 -6.99
N SER A 50 10.70 6.97 -6.32
CA SER A 50 11.05 5.76 -7.05
C SER A 50 9.79 5.10 -7.63
N GLU A 51 9.95 4.31 -8.69
CA GLU A 51 8.84 3.54 -9.28
C GLU A 51 8.15 2.68 -8.22
N GLY A 52 8.90 1.99 -7.37
CA GLY A 52 8.33 1.18 -6.29
C GLY A 52 7.52 1.98 -5.26
N GLN A 53 7.81 3.26 -5.03
CA GLN A 53 6.97 4.12 -4.18
C GLN A 53 5.65 4.48 -4.86
N ILE A 54 5.70 4.74 -6.17
CA ILE A 54 4.51 5.07 -6.97
C ILE A 54 3.61 3.83 -7.06
N GLU A 55 4.17 2.68 -7.42
CA GLU A 55 3.45 1.41 -7.51
C GLU A 55 2.82 1.03 -6.18
N PHE A 56 3.56 1.15 -5.08
CA PHE A 56 3.03 0.86 -3.75
C PHE A 56 1.85 1.77 -3.39
N LEU A 57 1.92 3.07 -3.70
CA LEU A 57 0.82 3.99 -3.46
C LEU A 57 -0.42 3.58 -4.28
N LEU A 58 -0.23 3.31 -5.57
CA LEU A 58 -1.33 2.95 -6.46
C LEU A 58 -1.97 1.62 -6.05
N GLN A 59 -1.17 0.63 -5.67
CA GLN A 59 -1.64 -0.64 -5.11
C GLN A 59 -2.44 -0.43 -3.82
N MET A 60 -1.95 0.41 -2.92
CA MET A 60 -2.64 0.70 -1.66
C MET A 60 -4.01 1.32 -1.93
N LEU A 61 -4.10 2.27 -2.88
CA LEU A 61 -5.36 2.89 -3.28
C LEU A 61 -6.30 1.91 -4.00
N SER A 62 -5.80 1.10 -4.92
CA SER A 62 -6.57 0.06 -5.63
C SER A 62 -7.25 -0.90 -4.65
N ASN A 63 -6.55 -1.31 -3.59
CA ASN A 63 -7.10 -2.18 -2.54
C ASN A 63 -8.22 -1.52 -1.70
N MET A 64 -8.50 -0.22 -1.89
CA MET A 64 -9.62 0.46 -1.24
C MET A 64 -10.90 0.44 -2.08
N ASP A 65 -10.85 0.03 -3.36
CA ASP A 65 -12.04 -0.05 -4.19
C ASP A 65 -12.94 -1.22 -3.77
N THR A 66 -14.26 -1.03 -3.88
CA THR A 66 -15.26 -2.01 -3.44
C THR A 66 -15.23 -3.31 -4.23
N ASP A 67 -14.74 -3.29 -5.47
CA ASP A 67 -14.58 -4.49 -6.30
C ASP A 67 -13.35 -5.33 -5.90
N LYS A 68 -12.65 -4.98 -4.82
CA LYS A 68 -11.58 -5.79 -4.23
C LYS A 68 -11.97 -6.37 -2.86
N ASP A 69 -13.16 -6.06 -2.34
CA ASP A 69 -13.71 -6.70 -1.13
C ASP A 69 -14.08 -8.17 -1.42
N ASP A 70 -13.41 -9.10 -0.74
CA ASP A 70 -13.58 -10.55 -0.89
C ASP A 70 -14.90 -11.06 -0.29
N LYS A 71 -15.53 -10.28 0.61
CA LYS A 71 -16.78 -10.63 1.28
C LYS A 71 -17.99 -9.91 0.70
N ALA A 72 -17.79 -9.02 -0.26
CA ALA A 72 -18.88 -8.29 -0.90
C ALA A 72 -19.78 -9.22 -1.73
N SER A 73 -21.10 -9.11 -1.51
CA SER A 73 -22.09 -9.73 -2.40
C SER A 73 -22.36 -8.80 -3.59
N ARG A 74 -21.73 -9.10 -4.72
CA ARG A 74 -21.70 -8.25 -5.92
C ARG A 74 -22.83 -8.60 -6.90
N VAL A 75 -24.05 -8.18 -6.57
CA VAL A 75 -25.28 -8.51 -7.32
C VAL A 75 -25.76 -7.40 -8.26
N GLY A 76 -25.11 -6.24 -8.26
CA GLY A 76 -25.43 -5.13 -9.15
C GLY A 76 -25.09 -5.41 -10.62
N GLU A 77 -25.64 -4.58 -11.50
CA GLU A 77 -25.37 -4.64 -12.94
C GLU A 77 -23.95 -4.16 -13.30
N ARG A 78 -23.34 -3.34 -12.43
CA ARG A 78 -22.02 -2.73 -12.66
C ARG A 78 -21.09 -2.94 -11.47
N GLU A 79 -20.58 -4.16 -11.37
CA GLU A 79 -19.67 -4.61 -10.30
C GLU A 79 -18.19 -4.60 -10.71
N ALA A 80 -17.87 -3.85 -11.78
CA ALA A 80 -16.51 -3.74 -12.35
C ALA A 80 -15.81 -5.09 -12.57
N ARG A 81 -16.57 -6.13 -12.97
CA ARG A 81 -16.03 -7.48 -13.15
C ARG A 81 -15.02 -7.50 -14.30
N ILE A 82 -13.80 -7.93 -14.01
CA ILE A 82 -12.72 -8.00 -14.98
C ILE A 82 -12.62 -9.42 -15.55
N ALA A 83 -12.66 -9.53 -16.87
CA ALA A 83 -12.60 -10.83 -17.57
C ALA A 83 -11.17 -11.34 -17.82
N SER A 84 -10.17 -10.46 -17.83
CA SER A 84 -8.79 -10.80 -18.18
C SER A 84 -7.79 -10.19 -17.22
N SER A 85 -6.81 -10.98 -16.79
CA SER A 85 -5.71 -10.53 -15.94
C SER A 85 -4.81 -9.46 -16.58
N LEU A 86 -4.89 -9.27 -17.90
CA LEU A 86 -4.20 -8.16 -18.56
C LEU A 86 -4.82 -6.81 -18.21
N HIS A 87 -6.13 -6.73 -18.00
CA HIS A 87 -6.79 -5.49 -17.58
C HIS A 87 -6.35 -5.10 -16.17
N LEU A 88 -6.30 -6.09 -15.27
CA LEU A 88 -5.78 -5.93 -13.90
C LEU A 88 -4.38 -5.29 -13.91
N LYS A 89 -3.44 -5.89 -14.67
CA LYS A 89 -2.06 -5.38 -14.77
C LYS A 89 -1.95 -3.98 -15.37
N LEU A 90 -2.74 -3.67 -16.39
CA LEU A 90 -2.69 -2.36 -17.06
C LEU A 90 -3.33 -1.25 -16.23
N GLN A 91 -4.30 -1.57 -15.37
CA GLN A 91 -5.01 -0.62 -14.52
C GLN A 91 -4.39 -0.46 -13.14
N VAL A 92 -3.24 -1.11 -12.88
CA VAL A 92 -2.54 -1.08 -11.59
C VAL A 92 -3.36 -1.78 -10.47
N ASP A 93 -4.34 -2.59 -10.88
CA ASP A 93 -5.11 -3.49 -10.03
C ASP A 93 -4.36 -4.82 -9.95
N PHE A 94 -3.38 -4.92 -9.04
CA PHE A 94 -2.66 -6.16 -8.81
C PHE A 94 -3.44 -7.03 -7.82
N VAL A 95 -4.35 -7.86 -8.34
CA VAL A 95 -5.03 -8.94 -7.60
C VAL A 95 -4.31 -10.26 -7.83
#